data_AF-A0AAV7UBG9-F1
#
_entry.id   AF-A0AAV7UBG9-F1
#
_cell.length_a   1.000
_cell.length_b   1.000
_cell.length_c   1.000
_cell.angle_alpha   90.00
_cell.angle_beta   90.00
_cell.angle_gamma   90.00
#
_symmetry.space_group_name_H-M   'P 1'
#
loop_
_entity.id
_entity.type
_entity.pdbx_description
1 polymer ?
#
loop_
_entity_poly.entity_id
_entity_poly.type
_entity_poly.pdbx_seq_one_letter_code
_entity_poly.pdbx_strand_id
1 'polypeptide(L)'
;MWLTLAEEGHSGNIHPRKQFRGRGTKEGIILPQIFAALAANIVNVVINYILLFVLHLGVQGSALANTISQISLSVFLFLYIRIRKLHALTWGGWSWECLQEWGPFTSLAVPSMLILCFEWWIYEIGNFVAGLISVTELGAESVMYQICTVAYMLPYGLSIAASVRVGNALGAGNEKQAKSSAVVALYCTGMYNEKCSKCHTLFRLLPLEKQALVNATRLA
;
A
#
# COMPACT_ATOMS: atom_id res chain seq x y z
N MET A 1 11.11 -15.09 -3.93
CA MET A 1 12.55 -15.31 -3.69
C MET A 1 12.89 -14.93 -2.25
N TRP A 2 12.30 -15.61 -1.28
CA TRP A 2 12.43 -15.38 0.17
C TRP A 2 12.73 -16.68 0.92
N LEU A 3 13.01 -17.77 0.20
CA LEU A 3 13.10 -19.14 0.74
C LEU A 3 14.53 -19.70 0.78
N THR A 4 15.57 -18.92 0.48
CA THR A 4 16.93 -19.44 0.33
C THR A 4 17.98 -18.85 1.28
N LEU A 5 17.61 -18.08 2.31
CA LEU A 5 18.57 -17.51 3.27
C LEU A 5 18.22 -17.75 4.75
N ALA A 6 17.44 -18.79 5.05
CA ALA A 6 17.14 -19.18 6.43
C ALA A 6 18.20 -20.12 7.04
N GLU A 7 19.32 -20.36 6.36
CA GLU A 7 20.27 -21.40 6.73
C GLU A 7 21.72 -20.90 6.82
N GLU A 8 21.95 -19.75 7.46
CA GLU A 8 23.26 -19.45 8.04
C GLU A 8 23.07 -18.82 9.43
N GLY A 9 23.28 -19.64 10.46
CA GLY A 9 23.39 -19.19 11.83
C GLY A 9 24.80 -18.70 12.13
N HIS A 10 24.93 -17.53 12.75
CA HIS A 10 25.99 -17.34 13.72
C HIS A 10 25.57 -16.52 14.93
N SER A 11 26.00 -17.05 16.07
CA SER A 11 25.74 -16.64 17.44
C SER A 11 26.23 -15.22 17.72
N GLY A 12 25.37 -14.39 18.33
CA GLY A 12 25.72 -13.08 18.86
C GLY A 12 24.66 -12.61 19.84
N ASN A 13 24.97 -12.72 21.14
CA ASN A 13 24.09 -12.37 22.25
C ASN A 13 23.67 -10.90 22.23
N ILE A 14 22.39 -10.63 21.99
CA ILE A 14 21.68 -9.45 22.51
C ILE A 14 20.24 -9.86 22.84
N HIS A 15 19.95 -9.99 24.13
CA HIS A 15 18.62 -10.30 24.64
C HIS A 15 17.84 -9.02 24.98
N PRO A 16 16.75 -8.74 24.26
CA PRO A 16 15.57 -8.10 24.85
C PRO A 16 14.44 -9.14 24.99
N ARG A 17 14.75 -10.35 25.49
CA ARG A 17 13.85 -11.52 25.41
C ARG A 17 12.70 -11.58 26.44
N LYS A 18 12.49 -10.59 27.31
CA LYS A 18 11.53 -10.77 28.43
C LYS A 18 10.44 -9.71 28.63
N GLN A 19 10.40 -8.60 27.87
CA GLN A 19 9.40 -7.54 28.09
C GLN A 19 8.26 -7.47 27.04
N PHE A 20 8.30 -8.25 25.97
CA PHE A 20 7.22 -8.28 24.95
C PHE A 20 6.03 -9.18 25.32
N ARG A 21 6.10 -9.89 26.45
CA ARG A 21 5.09 -10.88 26.87
C ARG A 21 3.98 -10.33 27.78
N GLY A 22 4.12 -9.11 28.30
CA GLY A 22 3.22 -8.57 29.35
C GLY A 22 2.15 -7.56 28.92
N ARG A 23 2.16 -7.05 27.67
CA ARG A 23 1.15 -6.11 27.17
C ARG A 23 0.83 -6.37 25.71
N GLY A 24 -0.27 -7.08 25.46
CA GLY A 24 -1.10 -7.06 24.24
C GLY A 24 -0.39 -6.72 22.92
N THR A 25 0.63 -7.47 22.55
CA THR A 25 1.29 -7.34 21.25
C THR A 25 0.45 -8.05 20.21
N LYS A 26 -0.39 -7.29 19.48
CA LYS A 26 -0.75 -7.50 18.06
C LYS A 26 -1.77 -6.51 17.49
N GLU A 27 -2.56 -5.80 18.29
CA GLU A 27 -3.70 -5.00 17.77
C GLU A 27 -3.55 -3.47 17.91
N GLY A 28 -2.63 -2.98 18.75
CA GLY A 28 -2.60 -1.56 19.15
C GLY A 28 -1.81 -0.59 18.27
N ILE A 29 -1.06 -1.05 17.27
CA ILE A 29 -0.15 -0.20 16.48
C ILE A 29 -0.79 0.28 15.16
N ILE A 30 -1.73 -0.46 14.60
CA ILE A 30 -2.39 -0.11 13.33
C ILE A 30 -3.52 0.91 13.55
N LEU A 31 -4.28 0.76 14.64
CA LEU A 31 -5.34 1.69 15.03
C LEU A 31 -4.92 3.16 15.00
N PRO A 32 -3.77 3.58 15.56
CA PRO A 32 -3.38 4.98 15.49
C PRO A 32 -3.01 5.45 14.10
N GLN A 33 -2.47 4.58 13.25
CA GLN A 33 -2.23 4.91 11.85
C GLN A 33 -3.56 5.15 11.11
N ILE A 34 -4.60 4.38 11.43
CA ILE A 34 -5.95 4.57 10.87
C ILE A 34 -6.54 5.91 11.32
N PHE A 35 -6.47 6.23 12.63
CA PHE A 35 -6.97 7.52 13.14
C PHE A 35 -6.21 8.72 12.56
N ALA A 36 -4.88 8.63 12.45
CA ALA A 36 -4.07 9.68 11.83
C ALA A 36 -4.41 9.85 10.34
N ALA A 37 -4.60 8.75 9.61
CA ALA A 37 -5.02 8.79 8.21
C ALA A 37 -6.42 9.38 8.04
N LEU A 38 -7.36 9.06 8.92
CA LEU A 38 -8.71 9.65 8.88
C LEU A 38 -8.67 11.15 9.15
N ALA A 39 -7.94 11.59 10.18
CA ALA A 39 -7.76 13.00 10.48
C ALA A 39 -7.09 13.77 9.32
N ALA A 40 -6.04 13.21 8.73
CA ALA A 40 -5.35 13.81 7.58
C ALA A 40 -6.26 13.90 6.34
N ASN A 41 -7.12 12.90 6.10
CA ASN A 41 -8.09 12.96 5.00
C ASN A 41 -9.16 14.04 5.22
N ILE A 42 -9.64 14.23 6.46
CA ILE A 42 -10.56 15.33 6.78
C ILE A 42 -9.89 16.67 6.49
N VAL A 43 -8.63 16.84 6.92
CA VAL A 43 -7.84 18.03 6.61
C VAL A 43 -7.68 18.22 5.10
N ASN A 44 -7.44 17.13 4.35
CA ASN A 44 -7.36 17.19 2.88
C ASN A 44 -8.63 17.74 2.24
N VAL A 45 -9.80 17.21 2.61
CA VAL A 45 -11.09 17.65 2.05
C VAL A 45 -11.33 19.14 2.35
N VAL A 46 -11.05 19.58 3.57
CA VAL A 46 -11.24 20.98 3.98
C VAL A 46 -10.29 21.91 3.21
N ILE A 47 -9.01 21.58 3.13
CA ILE A 47 -8.01 22.39 2.43
C ILE A 47 -8.29 22.43 0.93
N ASN A 48 -8.67 21.30 0.35
CA ASN A 48 -9.00 21.21 -1.07
C ASN A 48 -10.23 22.07 -1.39
N TYR A 49 -11.27 22.05 -0.55
CA TYR A 49 -12.44 22.91 -0.68
C TYR A 49 -12.06 24.40 -0.61
N ILE A 50 -11.25 24.80 0.36
CA ILE A 50 -10.81 26.20 0.51
C ILE A 50 -10.01 26.67 -0.70
N LEU A 51 -9.00 25.89 -1.13
CA LEU A 51 -8.12 26.29 -2.22
C LEU A 51 -8.81 26.33 -3.59
N LEU A 52 -9.80 25.46 -3.82
CA LEU A 52 -10.57 25.45 -5.06
C LEU A 52 -11.67 26.50 -5.09
N PHE A 53 -12.48 26.61 -4.02
CA PHE A 53 -13.70 27.43 -4.05
C PHE A 53 -13.50 28.84 -3.48
N VAL A 54 -12.61 29.03 -2.52
CA VAL A 54 -12.39 30.36 -1.90
C VAL A 54 -11.28 31.11 -2.62
N LEU A 55 -10.16 30.44 -2.90
CA LEU A 55 -8.99 31.09 -3.51
C LEU A 55 -8.86 30.85 -5.03
N HIS A 56 -9.73 30.05 -5.64
CA HIS A 56 -9.79 29.79 -7.09
C HIS A 56 -8.44 29.42 -7.75
N LEU A 57 -7.55 28.72 -7.04
CA LEU A 57 -6.23 28.31 -7.59
C LEU A 57 -6.32 27.14 -8.60
N GLY A 58 -7.52 26.64 -8.90
CA GLY A 58 -7.74 25.56 -9.85
C GLY A 58 -6.84 24.34 -9.57
N VAL A 59 -6.17 23.84 -10.62
CA VAL A 59 -5.33 22.64 -10.55
C VAL A 59 -4.12 22.81 -9.61
N GLN A 60 -3.52 24.01 -9.58
CA GLN A 60 -2.39 24.30 -8.68
C GLN A 60 -2.82 24.23 -7.21
N GLY A 61 -4.03 24.70 -6.89
CA GLY A 61 -4.63 24.59 -5.56
C GLY A 61 -4.82 23.13 -5.12
N SER A 62 -5.23 22.26 -6.04
CA SER A 62 -5.39 20.82 -5.76
C SER A 62 -4.06 20.15 -5.42
N ALA A 63 -3.00 20.44 -6.19
CA ALA A 63 -1.66 19.92 -5.92
C ALA A 63 -1.16 20.38 -4.54
N LEU A 64 -1.31 21.66 -4.22
CA LEU A 64 -0.90 22.21 -2.93
C LEU A 64 -1.69 21.59 -1.76
N ALA A 65 -3.01 21.40 -1.92
CA ALA A 65 -3.85 20.74 -0.93
C ALA A 65 -3.34 19.33 -0.60
N ASN A 66 -2.99 18.57 -1.64
CA ASN A 66 -2.46 17.22 -1.48
C ASN A 66 -1.12 17.21 -0.74
N THR A 67 -0.19 18.12 -1.12
CA THR A 67 1.10 18.25 -0.43
C THR A 67 0.93 18.59 1.06
N ILE A 68 0.07 19.57 1.38
CA ILE A 68 -0.19 19.94 2.78
C ILE A 68 -0.79 18.77 3.57
N SER A 69 -1.66 17.98 2.93
CA SER A 69 -2.29 16.83 3.57
C SER A 69 -1.29 15.73 3.91
N GLN A 70 -0.35 15.44 3.00
CA GLN A 70 0.72 14.47 3.24
C GLN A 70 1.66 14.92 4.36
N ILE A 71 1.98 16.21 4.42
CA ILE A 71 2.73 16.80 5.53
C ILE A 71 1.93 16.68 6.84
N SER A 72 0.63 16.98 6.80
CA SER A 72 -0.24 16.89 7.99
C SER A 72 -0.30 15.46 8.55
N LEU A 73 -0.38 14.44 7.67
CA LEU A 73 -0.34 13.04 8.07
C LEU A 73 0.96 12.70 8.80
N SER A 74 2.09 13.17 8.25
CA SER A 74 3.42 12.98 8.84
C SER A 74 3.52 13.63 10.22
N VAL A 75 2.98 14.84 10.36
CA VAL A 75 2.92 15.58 11.63
C VAL A 75 2.04 14.87 12.64
N PHE A 76 0.84 14.42 12.26
CA PHE A 76 -0.05 13.69 13.16
C PHE A 76 0.57 12.39 13.67
N LEU A 77 1.24 11.64 12.79
CA LEU A 77 1.93 10.42 13.17
C LEU A 77 3.08 10.71 14.17
N PHE A 78 3.88 11.75 13.89
CA PHE A 78 4.96 12.16 14.77
C PHE A 78 4.45 12.60 16.15
N LEU A 79 3.42 13.45 16.20
CA LEU A 79 2.79 13.89 17.44
C LEU A 79 2.23 12.70 18.23
N TYR A 80 1.58 11.75 17.56
CA TYR A 80 1.07 10.55 18.20
C TYR A 80 2.18 9.73 18.88
N ILE A 81 3.29 9.48 18.18
CA ILE A 81 4.46 8.74 18.70
C ILE A 81 5.06 9.45 19.92
N ARG A 82 5.08 10.80 19.91
CA ARG A 82 5.58 11.62 21.02
C ARG A 82 4.64 11.58 22.22
N ILE A 83 3.35 11.84 22.03
CA ILE A 83 2.33 11.87 23.09
C ILE A 83 2.22 10.52 23.80
N ARG A 84 2.19 9.43 23.03
CA ARG A 84 2.07 8.08 23.57
C ARG A 84 3.39 7.49 24.07
N LYS A 85 4.49 8.25 23.96
CA LYS A 85 5.85 7.85 24.37
C LYS A 85 6.30 6.50 23.80
N LEU A 86 5.79 6.11 22.62
CA LEU A 86 6.17 4.85 21.97
C LEU A 86 7.66 4.78 21.68
N HIS A 87 8.27 5.93 21.39
CA HIS A 87 9.70 6.09 21.17
C HIS A 87 10.56 5.68 22.39
N ALA A 88 10.02 5.70 23.62
CA ALA A 88 10.80 5.38 24.82
C ALA A 88 11.20 3.89 24.91
N LEU A 89 10.53 3.00 24.18
CA LEU A 89 10.82 1.56 24.15
C LEU A 89 11.71 1.13 22.99
N THR A 90 11.74 1.90 21.90
CA THR A 90 12.40 1.52 20.64
C THR A 90 13.54 2.45 20.24
N TRP A 91 13.61 3.66 20.82
CA TRP A 91 14.59 4.67 20.45
C TRP A 91 15.47 5.05 21.65
N GLY A 92 16.75 4.67 21.60
CA GLY A 92 17.75 4.98 22.62
C GLY A 92 18.39 6.38 22.51
N GLY A 93 17.93 7.23 21.59
CA GLY A 93 18.53 8.53 21.28
C GLY A 93 19.16 8.60 19.88
N TRP A 94 19.66 9.77 19.50
CA TRP A 94 20.40 9.95 18.26
C TRP A 94 21.80 9.35 18.44
N SER A 95 22.04 8.17 17.87
CA SER A 95 23.35 7.53 17.83
C SER A 95 23.78 7.31 16.38
N TRP A 96 25.05 7.59 16.08
CA TRP A 96 25.67 7.28 14.79
C TRP A 96 25.85 5.77 14.59
N GLU A 97 25.69 4.97 15.65
CA GLU A 97 25.66 3.49 15.59
C GLU A 97 24.49 2.99 14.74
N CYS A 98 23.39 3.75 14.60
CA CYS A 98 22.29 3.42 13.70
C CYS A 98 22.67 3.49 12.20
N LEU A 99 23.84 4.03 11.87
CA LEU A 99 24.39 4.03 10.51
C LEU A 99 25.35 2.87 10.23
N GLN A 100 25.68 2.06 11.25
CA GLN A 100 26.43 0.83 11.07
C GLN A 100 25.46 -0.28 10.65
N GLU A 101 25.84 -1.10 9.66
CA GLU A 101 25.03 -2.19 9.05
C GLU A 101 23.98 -1.81 7.98
N TRP A 102 24.18 -0.73 7.23
CA TRP A 102 23.30 -0.40 6.09
C TRP A 102 23.42 -1.36 4.90
N GLY A 103 24.53 -2.10 4.76
CA GLY A 103 24.78 -2.98 3.61
C GLY A 103 23.68 -4.03 3.36
N PRO A 104 23.33 -4.87 4.35
CA PRO A 104 22.23 -5.83 4.20
C PRO A 104 20.88 -5.16 3.97
N PHE A 105 20.63 -4.02 4.61
CA PHE A 105 19.38 -3.27 4.44
C PHE A 105 19.23 -2.70 3.02
N THR A 106 20.28 -2.05 2.49
CA THR A 106 20.26 -1.47 1.15
C THR A 106 20.23 -2.53 0.07
N SER A 107 20.92 -3.66 0.27
CA SER A 107 20.87 -4.82 -0.65
C SER A 107 19.45 -5.36 -0.82
N LEU A 108 18.59 -5.23 0.19
CA LEU A 108 17.19 -5.64 0.13
C LEU A 108 16.24 -4.50 -0.32
N ALA A 109 16.51 -3.27 0.13
CA ALA A 109 15.68 -2.11 -0.15
C ALA A 109 15.79 -1.64 -1.61
N VAL A 110 16.99 -1.64 -2.19
CA VAL A 110 17.23 -1.23 -3.58
C VAL A 110 16.45 -2.09 -4.59
N PRO A 111 16.54 -3.44 -4.59
CA PRO A 111 15.75 -4.24 -5.53
C PRO A 111 14.24 -4.10 -5.28
N SER A 112 13.82 -3.97 -4.03
CA SER A 112 12.40 -3.73 -3.69
C SER A 112 11.89 -2.39 -4.26
N MET A 113 12.70 -1.33 -4.13
CA MET A 113 12.41 -0.01 -4.70
C MET A 113 12.34 -0.09 -6.23
N LEU A 114 13.28 -0.77 -6.88
CA LEU A 114 13.28 -0.90 -8.34
C LEU A 114 12.04 -1.63 -8.85
N ILE A 115 11.63 -2.73 -8.22
CA ILE A 115 10.41 -3.46 -8.61
C ILE A 115 9.19 -2.54 -8.54
N LEU A 116 9.04 -1.77 -7.47
CA LEU A 116 7.96 -0.79 -7.35
C LEU A 116 8.07 0.29 -8.41
N CYS A 117 9.25 0.89 -8.62
CA CYS A 117 9.43 1.91 -9.66
C CYS A 117 9.05 1.39 -11.05
N PHE A 118 9.46 0.16 -11.40
CA PHE A 118 9.08 -0.47 -12.65
C PHE A 118 7.57 -0.71 -12.77
N GLU A 119 6.92 -1.17 -11.69
CA GLU A 119 5.46 -1.32 -11.64
C GLU A 119 4.77 0.01 -11.98
N TRP A 120 5.17 1.11 -11.32
CA TRP A 120 4.60 2.44 -11.55
C TRP A 120 4.91 2.99 -12.94
N TRP A 121 6.15 2.87 -13.42
CA TRP A 121 6.54 3.41 -14.73
C TRP A 121 5.84 2.72 -15.90
N ILE A 122 5.55 1.43 -15.81
CA ILE A 122 4.79 0.73 -16.85
C ILE A 122 3.40 1.35 -17.01
N TYR A 123 2.73 1.69 -15.90
CA TYR A 123 1.43 2.37 -15.95
C TYR A 123 1.54 3.78 -16.53
N GLU A 124 2.57 4.54 -16.15
CA GLU A 124 2.79 5.89 -16.71
C GLU A 124 3.09 5.87 -18.21
N ILE A 125 3.85 4.88 -18.69
CA ILE A 125 4.09 4.69 -20.12
C ILE A 125 2.77 4.38 -20.84
N GLY A 126 1.91 3.53 -20.25
CA GLY A 126 0.58 3.25 -20.79
C GLY A 126 -0.28 4.51 -20.91
N ASN A 127 -0.35 5.31 -19.85
CA ASN A 127 -1.05 6.61 -19.84
C ASN A 127 -0.47 7.57 -20.89
N PHE A 128 0.85 7.63 -21.02
CA PHE A 128 1.52 8.47 -22.01
C PHE A 128 1.18 8.05 -23.44
N VAL A 129 1.20 6.75 -23.74
CA VAL A 129 0.82 6.22 -25.05
C VAL A 129 -0.65 6.49 -25.35
N ALA A 130 -1.56 6.29 -24.40
CA ALA A 130 -2.98 6.63 -24.58
C ALA A 130 -3.18 8.13 -24.88
N GLY A 131 -2.38 8.99 -24.22
CA GLY A 131 -2.34 10.42 -24.47
C GLY A 131 -1.87 10.81 -25.87
N LEU A 132 -1.01 10.00 -26.51
CA LEU A 132 -0.56 10.23 -27.89
C LEU A 132 -1.62 9.86 -28.93
N ILE A 133 -2.54 8.94 -28.62
CA ILE A 133 -3.55 8.46 -29.57
C ILE A 133 -4.69 9.48 -29.69
N SER A 134 -5.37 9.77 -28.58
CA SER A 134 -6.45 10.76 -28.56
C SER A 134 -6.87 11.13 -27.13
N VAL A 135 -7.55 12.26 -26.99
CA VAL A 135 -8.12 12.71 -25.70
C VAL A 135 -9.21 11.75 -25.20
N THR A 136 -9.96 11.12 -26.09
CA THR A 136 -11.01 10.16 -25.73
C THR A 136 -10.44 8.86 -25.19
N GLU A 137 -9.34 8.35 -25.78
CA GLU A 137 -8.64 7.16 -25.29
C GLU A 137 -7.94 7.45 -23.96
N LEU A 138 -7.31 8.61 -23.80
CA LEU A 138 -6.72 9.02 -22.52
C LEU A 138 -7.76 9.10 -21.40
N GLY A 139 -8.95 9.65 -21.70
CA GLY A 139 -10.07 9.69 -20.77
C GLY A 139 -10.50 8.28 -20.35
N ALA A 140 -10.65 7.36 -21.30
CA ALA A 140 -11.02 5.98 -21.03
C ALA A 140 -9.96 5.25 -20.18
N GLU A 141 -8.68 5.40 -20.53
CA GLU A 141 -7.56 4.82 -19.78
C GLU A 141 -7.53 5.35 -18.34
N SER A 142 -7.74 6.66 -18.13
CA SER A 142 -7.74 7.24 -16.78
C SER A 142 -8.86 6.67 -15.88
N VAL A 143 -10.05 6.45 -16.44
CA VAL A 143 -11.18 5.85 -15.70
C VAL A 143 -10.88 4.38 -15.41
N MET A 144 -10.36 3.65 -16.39
CA MET A 144 -9.98 2.24 -16.23
C MET A 144 -8.89 2.08 -15.16
N TYR A 145 -7.85 2.91 -15.21
CA TYR A 145 -6.77 2.94 -14.22
C TYR A 145 -7.32 3.12 -12.81
N GLN A 146 -8.22 4.09 -12.58
CA GLN A 146 -8.79 4.33 -11.25
C GLN A 146 -9.62 3.15 -10.75
N ILE A 147 -10.41 2.51 -11.61
CA ILE A 147 -11.17 1.31 -11.25
C ILE A 147 -10.22 0.17 -10.86
N CYS A 148 -9.16 -0.04 -11.63
CA CYS A 148 -8.13 -1.03 -11.34
C CYS A 148 -7.41 -0.73 -10.02
N THR A 149 -7.07 0.53 -9.73
CA THR A 149 -6.43 0.93 -8.47
C THR A 149 -7.32 0.59 -7.27
N VAL A 150 -8.62 0.89 -7.33
CA VAL A 150 -9.57 0.57 -6.24
C VAL A 150 -9.65 -0.95 -6.01
N ALA A 151 -9.69 -1.75 -7.08
CA ALA A 151 -9.65 -3.21 -6.97
C ALA A 151 -8.32 -3.71 -6.37
N TYR A 152 -7.20 -3.10 -6.74
CA TYR A 152 -5.88 -3.49 -6.27
C TYR A 152 -5.61 -3.14 -4.78
N MET A 153 -6.29 -2.14 -4.21
CA MET A 153 -6.09 -1.74 -2.81
C MET A 153 -6.37 -2.85 -1.79
N LEU A 154 -7.33 -3.74 -2.07
CA LEU A 154 -7.67 -4.86 -1.20
C LEU A 154 -6.52 -5.90 -1.09
N PRO A 155 -6.05 -6.51 -2.19
CA PRO A 155 -4.93 -7.44 -2.13
C PRO A 155 -3.62 -6.76 -1.70
N TYR A 156 -3.44 -5.48 -2.03
CA TYR A 156 -2.29 -4.70 -1.56
C TYR A 156 -2.26 -4.57 -0.02
N GLY A 157 -3.40 -4.23 0.60
CA GLY A 157 -3.53 -4.17 2.05
C GLY A 157 -3.28 -5.53 2.73
N LEU A 158 -3.80 -6.61 2.14
CA LEU A 158 -3.53 -7.99 2.62
C LEU A 158 -2.04 -8.34 2.52
N SER A 159 -1.36 -7.95 1.45
CA SER A 159 0.07 -8.17 1.25
C SER A 159 0.91 -7.48 2.33
N ILE A 160 0.60 -6.23 2.66
CA ILE A 160 1.28 -5.49 3.75
C ILE A 160 1.02 -6.17 5.09
N ALA A 161 -0.23 -6.52 5.39
CA ALA A 161 -0.59 -7.19 6.64
C ALA A 161 0.10 -8.56 6.80
N ALA A 162 0.17 -9.34 5.72
CA ALA A 162 0.89 -10.60 5.67
C ALA A 162 2.38 -10.41 5.92
N SER A 163 3.00 -9.42 5.26
CA SER A 163 4.42 -9.10 5.40
C SER A 163 4.78 -8.74 6.85
N VAL A 164 3.96 -7.92 7.51
CA VAL A 164 4.13 -7.58 8.94
C VAL A 164 3.98 -8.83 9.83
N ARG A 165 2.98 -9.67 9.58
CA ARG A 165 2.78 -10.91 10.37
C ARG A 165 3.92 -11.91 10.20
N VAL A 166 4.38 -12.11 8.97
CA VAL A 166 5.49 -13.01 8.64
C VAL A 166 6.79 -12.49 9.25
N GLY A 167 7.09 -11.19 9.09
CA GLY A 167 8.26 -10.55 9.69
C GLY A 167 8.28 -10.68 11.21
N ASN A 168 7.14 -10.43 11.87
CA ASN A 168 7.01 -10.60 13.33
C ASN A 168 7.17 -12.07 13.77
N ALA A 169 6.64 -13.03 13.01
CA ALA A 169 6.74 -14.45 13.34
C ALA A 169 8.17 -15.00 13.16
N LEU A 170 8.86 -14.58 12.09
CA LEU A 170 10.26 -14.91 11.85
C LEU A 170 11.17 -14.29 12.92
N GLY A 171 10.95 -13.01 13.28
CA GLY A 171 11.68 -12.36 14.36
C GLY A 171 11.47 -13.01 15.74
N ALA A 172 10.35 -13.70 15.93
CA ALA A 172 10.07 -14.48 17.14
C ALA A 172 10.59 -15.93 17.09
N GLY A 173 11.23 -16.36 15.99
CA GLY A 173 11.72 -17.72 15.78
C GLY A 173 10.61 -18.76 15.56
N ASN A 174 9.39 -18.34 15.20
CA ASN A 174 8.25 -19.23 15.00
C ASN A 174 7.95 -19.42 13.51
N GLU A 175 8.73 -20.30 12.86
CA GLU A 175 8.62 -20.59 11.44
C GLU A 175 7.25 -21.17 11.03
N LYS A 176 6.63 -21.98 11.89
CA LYS A 176 5.31 -22.58 11.61
C LYS A 176 4.24 -21.48 11.46
N GLN A 177 4.27 -20.48 12.33
CA GLN A 177 3.35 -19.33 12.25
C GLN A 177 3.65 -18.44 11.04
N ALA A 178 4.92 -18.28 10.65
CA ALA A 178 5.31 -17.55 9.46
C ALA A 178 4.77 -18.22 8.18
N LYS A 179 4.98 -19.54 8.02
CA LYS A 179 4.47 -20.31 6.87
C LYS A 179 2.95 -20.28 6.79
N SER A 180 2.26 -20.50 7.90
CA SER A 180 0.79 -20.45 7.94
C SER A 180 0.25 -19.06 7.56
N SER A 181 0.86 -17.98 8.06
CA SER A 181 0.43 -16.62 7.72
C SER A 181 0.63 -16.30 6.24
N ALA A 182 1.73 -16.77 5.63
CA ALA A 182 2.00 -16.61 4.20
C ALA A 182 1.00 -17.40 3.34
N VAL A 183 0.72 -18.66 3.69
CA VAL A 183 -0.22 -19.52 2.94
C VAL A 183 -1.64 -18.95 2.99
N VAL A 184 -2.10 -18.50 4.16
CA VAL A 184 -3.43 -17.89 4.30
C VAL A 184 -3.53 -16.62 3.46
N ALA A 185 -2.51 -15.77 3.47
CA ALA A 185 -2.50 -14.55 2.65
C ALA A 185 -2.53 -14.87 1.15
N LEU A 186 -1.74 -15.84 0.68
CA LEU A 186 -1.76 -16.28 -0.72
C LEU A 186 -3.13 -16.84 -1.13
N TYR A 187 -3.76 -17.62 -0.27
CA TYR A 187 -5.09 -18.17 -0.54
C TYR A 187 -6.15 -17.06 -0.62
N CYS A 188 -6.17 -16.14 0.35
CA CYS A 188 -7.10 -15.00 0.35
C CYS A 188 -6.94 -14.12 -0.89
N THR A 189 -5.69 -13.77 -1.25
CA THR A 189 -5.41 -12.98 -2.45
C THR A 189 -5.76 -13.74 -3.73
N GLY A 190 -5.50 -15.05 -3.79
CA GLY A 190 -5.88 -15.90 -4.91
C GLY A 190 -7.38 -15.94 -5.14
N MET A 191 -8.17 -16.16 -4.09
CA MET A 191 -9.64 -16.13 -4.15
C MET A 191 -10.20 -14.78 -4.59
N TYR A 192 -9.59 -13.68 -4.12
CA TYR A 192 -9.99 -12.33 -4.52
C TYR A 192 -9.77 -12.12 -6.02
N ASN A 193 -8.58 -12.46 -6.51
CA ASN A 193 -8.22 -12.30 -7.92
C ASN A 193 -9.11 -13.15 -8.84
N GLU A 194 -9.45 -14.38 -8.45
CA GLU A 194 -10.34 -15.23 -9.23
C GLU A 194 -11.76 -14.64 -9.35
N LYS A 195 -12.31 -14.12 -8.24
CA LYS A 195 -13.61 -13.43 -8.24
C LYS A 195 -13.57 -12.16 -9.09
N CYS A 196 -12.51 -11.36 -8.95
CA CYS A 196 -12.36 -10.11 -9.70
C CYS A 196 -12.22 -10.37 -11.21
N SER A 197 -11.48 -11.40 -11.61
CA SER A 197 -11.33 -11.80 -13.02
C SER A 197 -12.66 -12.28 -13.63
N LYS A 198 -13.44 -13.07 -12.87
CA LYS A 198 -14.80 -13.48 -13.28
C LYS A 198 -15.74 -12.29 -13.45
N CYS A 199 -15.72 -11.33 -12.53
CA CYS A 199 -16.51 -10.09 -12.64
C CYS A 199 -16.10 -9.24 -13.84
N HIS A 200 -14.80 -9.08 -14.09
CA HIS A 200 -14.30 -8.35 -15.26
C HIS A 200 -14.69 -9.02 -16.59
N THR A 201 -14.66 -10.36 -16.63
CA THR A 201 -15.08 -11.14 -17.81
C THR A 201 -16.59 -11.00 -18.05
N LEU A 202 -17.42 -11.09 -17.00
CA LEU A 202 -18.86 -10.83 -17.08
C LEU A 202 -19.18 -9.42 -17.55
N PHE A 203 -18.44 -8.41 -17.09
CA PHE A 203 -18.60 -7.03 -17.52
C PHE A 203 -18.22 -6.83 -18.99
N ARG A 204 -17.24 -7.57 -19.54
CA ARG A 204 -16.92 -7.55 -20.97
C ARG A 204 -17.95 -8.26 -21.84
N LEU A 205 -18.66 -9.25 -21.30
CA LEU A 205 -19.69 -9.99 -22.03
C LEU A 205 -21.02 -9.23 -22.11
N LEU A 206 -21.33 -8.39 -21.12
CA LEU A 206 -22.59 -7.62 -21.06
C LEU A 206 -22.83 -6.67 -22.26
N PRO A 207 -21.84 -5.89 -22.75
CA PRO A 207 -21.99 -5.05 -23.92
C PRO A 207 -22.04 -5.87 -25.21
N LEU A 208 -21.31 -6.98 -25.30
CA LEU A 208 -21.32 -7.85 -26.48
C LEU A 208 -22.68 -8.50 -26.68
N GLU A 209 -23.31 -8.94 -25.59
CA GLU A 209 -24.67 -9.51 -25.62
C GLU A 209 -25.70 -8.44 -26.02
N LYS A 210 -25.60 -7.22 -25.47
CA LYS A 210 -26.46 -6.10 -25.87
C LYS A 210 -26.24 -5.66 -27.32
N GLN A 211 -25.01 -5.60 -27.81
CA GLN A 211 -24.70 -5.22 -29.19
C GLN A 211 -25.16 -6.30 -30.17
N ALA A 212 -25.01 -7.58 -29.81
CA ALA A 212 -25.52 -8.71 -30.59
C ALA A 212 -27.05 -8.70 -30.67
N LEU A 213 -27.74 -8.41 -29.56
CA LEU A 213 -29.21 -8.27 -29.53
C LEU A 213 -29.69 -7.10 -30.40
N VAL A 214 -29.06 -5.92 -30.29
CA VAL A 214 -29.40 -4.74 -31.11
C VAL A 214 -29.17 -4.99 -32.60
N ASN A 215 -28.08 -5.67 -32.96
CA ASN A 215 -27.80 -6.02 -34.35
C ASN A 215 -28.77 -7.09 -34.88
N ALA A 216 -29.19 -8.05 -34.05
CA ALA A 216 -30.19 -9.04 -34.41
C ALA A 216 -31.58 -8.41 -34.62
N THR A 217 -31.97 -7.42 -33.81
CA THR A 217 -33.26 -6.70 -33.98
C THR A 217 -33.27 -5.76 -35.20
N ARG A 218 -32.11 -5.32 -35.71
CA ARG A 218 -32.01 -4.52 -36.94
C ARG A 218 -32.09 -5.35 -38.23
N LEU A 219 -31.90 -6.67 -38.14
CA LEU A 219 -31.91 -7.60 -39.27
C LEU A 219 -33.23 -8.38 -39.43
N ALA A 220 -34.18 -8.20 -38.49
CA ALA A 220 -35.53 -8.76 -38.51
C ALA A 220 -36.55 -7.66 -38.81
#